data_AF-A0A9Q0CWQ0-F1
#
_entry.id   AF-A0A9Q0CWQ0-F1
#
_cell.length_a   1.000
_cell.length_b   1.000
_cell.length_c   1.000
_cell.angle_alpha   90.00
_cell.angle_beta   90.00
_cell.angle_gamma   90.00
#
_symmetry.space_group_name_H-M   'P 1'
#
loop_
_entity.id
_entity.type
_entity.pdbx_description
1 polymer ?
#
loop_
_entity_poly.entity_id
_entity_poly.type
_entity_poly.pdbx_seq_one_letter_code
_entity_poly.pdbx_strand_id
1 'polypeptide(L)'
;MASAHVLILPFPYQGHVIPLMELSHSLVEHGFKVTFVNTEFNHARVLQALPNEGGYLKGINLVSIPDGLLPGEDRNNLGLMAEGFTKAMPGHLEELIRENNEKGEDTIKWLIADQTMGWSFPIAKKMGVRIACFWPASTACLTIMMLIPKLIEHGVLDEKGGACGYGDLNQQGYGLQTAALSTALFNNGSTCGACFELQCYNSTQWCSPGSIQITATNFCPPDLSKPSDNGGWCNPPRKHFDLSMPMFVKIVKDYHAGIVPVQFRRIPCVKQGGIRFTMQGNPNSILVLVYNVAGAGDLTAVSVKGSNTDWIQMSRNWGENWQANVQLVGQALSFQVTTTDGKTVESDDVVPQNWQFGQTFQSSQNF
;
A
#
# COMPACT_ATOMS: atom_id res chain seq x y z
N MET A 1 18.65 2.33 -45.59
CA MET A 1 17.52 1.68 -44.89
C MET A 1 16.80 2.76 -44.11
N ALA A 2 15.47 2.82 -44.14
CA ALA A 2 14.73 3.76 -43.30
C ALA A 2 15.07 3.49 -41.82
N SER A 3 15.44 4.54 -41.09
CA SER A 3 15.72 4.46 -39.66
C SER A 3 14.47 3.95 -38.92
N ALA A 4 14.64 3.02 -37.98
CA ALA A 4 13.52 2.56 -37.18
C ALA A 4 13.11 3.66 -36.19
N HIS A 5 11.83 4.01 -36.17
CA HIS A 5 11.29 5.01 -35.26
C HIS A 5 10.82 4.35 -33.96
N VAL A 6 11.34 4.86 -32.84
CA VAL A 6 11.08 4.41 -31.48
C VAL A 6 10.31 5.49 -30.72
N LEU A 7 9.19 5.09 -30.12
CA LEU A 7 8.44 5.91 -29.16
C LEU A 7 8.89 5.55 -27.74
N ILE A 8 9.24 6.55 -26.94
CA ILE A 8 9.69 6.39 -25.57
C ILE A 8 8.63 6.93 -24.62
N LEU A 9 8.17 6.11 -23.67
CA LEU A 9 7.14 6.47 -22.69
C LEU A 9 7.67 6.27 -21.25
N PRO A 10 8.24 7.30 -20.63
CA PRO A 10 8.70 7.25 -19.24
C PRO A 10 7.55 7.37 -18.24
N PHE A 11 7.78 6.85 -17.04
CA PHE A 11 7.02 7.28 -15.87
C PHE A 11 7.45 8.71 -15.49
N PRO A 12 6.54 9.63 -15.15
CA PRO A 12 6.85 11.06 -15.05
C PRO A 12 7.58 11.49 -13.77
N TYR A 13 8.44 10.62 -13.21
CA TYR A 13 9.36 10.95 -12.11
C TYR A 13 10.81 11.00 -12.60
N GLN A 14 11.61 11.86 -11.98
CA GLN A 14 12.99 12.13 -12.43
C GLN A 14 13.85 10.86 -12.52
N GLY A 15 13.73 9.95 -11.55
CA GLY A 15 14.45 8.66 -11.54
C GLY A 15 14.08 7.72 -12.69
N HIS A 16 13.03 8.02 -13.45
CA HIS A 16 12.58 7.25 -14.61
C HIS A 16 12.79 8.02 -15.92
N VAL A 17 12.49 9.32 -15.93
CA VAL A 17 12.68 10.20 -17.10
C VAL A 17 14.14 10.31 -17.50
N ILE A 18 15.06 10.54 -16.55
CA ILE A 18 16.47 10.77 -16.85
C ILE A 18 17.09 9.53 -17.53
N PRO A 19 16.99 8.30 -16.97
CA PRO A 19 17.56 7.12 -17.62
C PRO A 19 17.00 6.84 -19.03
N LEU A 20 15.70 7.08 -19.24
CA LEU A 20 15.08 6.91 -20.56
C LEU A 20 15.51 7.99 -21.55
N MET A 21 15.82 9.21 -21.10
CA MET A 21 16.40 10.26 -21.94
C MET A 21 17.83 9.89 -22.36
N GLU A 22 18.65 9.38 -21.45
CA GLU A 22 20.00 8.88 -21.79
C GLU A 22 19.95 7.72 -22.79
N LEU A 23 19.01 6.78 -22.61
CA LEU A 23 18.75 5.73 -23.60
C LEU A 23 18.36 6.32 -24.96
N SER A 24 17.54 7.38 -24.96
CA SER A 24 17.09 8.05 -26.19
C SER A 24 18.26 8.66 -26.96
N HIS A 25 19.22 9.28 -26.26
CA HIS A 25 20.46 9.76 -26.87
C HIS A 25 21.26 8.63 -27.52
N SER A 26 21.46 7.53 -26.79
CA SER A 26 22.18 6.37 -27.33
C SER A 26 21.50 5.79 -28.57
N LEU A 27 20.16 5.72 -28.59
CA LEU A 27 19.40 5.28 -29.76
C LEU A 27 19.61 6.20 -30.97
N VAL A 28 19.60 7.52 -30.76
CA VAL A 28 19.88 8.50 -31.83
C VAL A 28 21.29 8.30 -32.40
N GLU A 29 22.29 8.09 -31.56
CA GLU A 29 23.68 7.82 -32.00
C GLU A 29 23.79 6.55 -32.85
N HIS A 30 22.93 5.55 -32.58
CA HIS A 30 22.83 4.31 -33.37
C HIS A 30 21.92 4.45 -34.59
N GLY A 31 21.49 5.68 -34.91
CA GLY A 31 20.73 5.99 -36.12
C GLY A 31 19.25 5.68 -36.01
N PHE A 32 18.67 5.57 -34.81
CA PHE A 32 17.23 5.48 -34.60
C PHE A 32 16.59 6.88 -34.56
N LYS A 33 15.37 7.00 -35.09
CA LYS A 33 14.52 8.17 -34.84
C LYS A 33 13.83 7.97 -33.49
N VAL A 34 13.81 8.99 -32.64
CA VAL A 34 13.21 8.91 -31.31
C VAL A 34 12.12 9.97 -31.14
N THR A 35 10.93 9.54 -30.73
CA THR A 35 9.91 10.42 -30.14
C THR A 35 9.80 10.13 -28.66
N PHE A 36 9.96 11.15 -27.83
CA PHE A 36 9.95 11.04 -26.37
C PHE A 36 8.71 11.70 -25.80
N VAL A 37 7.88 10.92 -25.11
CA VAL A 37 6.61 11.39 -24.55
C VAL A 37 6.83 11.95 -23.16
N ASN A 38 6.36 13.17 -22.93
CA ASN A 38 6.21 13.75 -21.60
C ASN A 38 4.72 13.87 -21.24
N THR A 39 4.43 14.02 -19.95
CA THR A 39 3.17 14.64 -19.55
C THR A 39 3.23 16.12 -19.88
N GLU A 40 2.10 16.77 -20.20
CA GLU A 40 2.08 18.22 -20.45
C GLU A 40 2.75 19.04 -19.32
N PHE A 41 2.50 18.65 -18.07
CA PHE A 41 3.13 19.26 -16.90
C PHE A 41 4.66 19.15 -16.94
N ASN A 42 5.20 17.95 -17.18
CA ASN A 42 6.65 17.76 -17.25
C ASN A 42 7.25 18.37 -18.51
N HIS A 43 6.53 18.35 -19.62
CA HIS A 43 6.98 18.93 -20.89
C HIS A 43 7.26 20.42 -20.73
N ALA A 44 6.32 21.17 -20.12
CA ALA A 44 6.50 22.60 -19.86
C ALA A 44 7.75 22.88 -18.98
N ARG A 45 7.97 22.07 -17.95
CA ARG A 45 9.14 22.20 -17.05
C ARG A 45 10.45 21.86 -17.75
N VAL A 46 10.45 20.82 -18.58
CA VAL A 46 11.62 20.43 -19.38
C VAL A 46 11.98 21.55 -20.37
N LEU A 47 11.01 22.08 -21.11
CA LEU A 47 11.25 23.21 -22.03
C LEU A 47 11.80 24.46 -21.34
N GLN A 48 11.35 24.75 -20.12
CA GLN A 48 11.86 25.88 -19.33
C GLN A 48 13.27 25.65 -18.79
N ALA A 49 13.65 24.41 -18.54
CA ALA A 49 14.95 24.05 -17.96
C ALA A 49 16.03 23.78 -19.01
N LEU A 50 15.67 23.59 -20.28
CA LEU A 50 16.61 23.29 -21.34
C LEU A 50 17.52 24.49 -21.65
N PRO A 51 18.84 24.29 -21.81
CA PRO A 51 19.74 25.33 -22.25
C PRO A 51 19.33 25.88 -23.63
N ASN A 52 19.51 27.18 -23.86
CA ASN A 52 19.24 27.83 -25.16
C ASN A 52 20.07 27.24 -26.32
N GLU A 53 21.15 26.50 -26.02
CA GLU A 53 21.94 25.76 -26.99
C GLU A 53 21.28 24.41 -27.24
N GLY A 54 20.47 24.31 -28.30
CA GLY A 54 19.62 23.17 -28.68
C GLY A 54 20.33 21.84 -29.00
N GLY A 55 21.52 21.59 -28.46
CA GLY A 55 22.26 20.34 -28.61
C GLY A 55 21.69 19.18 -27.81
N TYR A 56 21.14 19.42 -26.61
CA TYR A 56 20.64 18.36 -25.71
C TYR A 56 19.41 17.61 -26.24
N LEU A 57 18.69 18.10 -27.25
CA LEU A 57 17.58 17.36 -27.87
C LEU A 57 17.85 16.98 -29.32
N LYS A 58 19.11 17.10 -29.77
CA LYS A 58 19.45 16.85 -31.17
C LYS A 58 19.09 15.42 -31.57
N GLY A 59 18.11 15.28 -32.47
CA GLY A 59 17.61 14.00 -32.96
C GLY A 59 16.49 13.37 -32.13
N ILE A 60 16.05 14.02 -31.05
CA ILE A 60 14.93 13.57 -30.20
C ILE A 60 13.74 14.51 -30.40
N ASN A 61 12.60 13.96 -30.82
CA ASN A 61 11.34 14.68 -30.93
C ASN A 61 10.57 14.61 -29.59
N LEU A 62 10.57 15.69 -28.82
CA LEU A 62 9.74 15.76 -27.60
C LEU A 62 8.28 16.00 -27.97
N VAL A 63 7.38 15.21 -27.39
CA VAL A 63 5.93 15.42 -27.46
C VAL A 63 5.33 15.40 -26.07
N SER A 64 4.09 15.86 -25.94
CA SER A 64 3.35 15.83 -24.68
C SER A 64 1.97 15.22 -24.87
N ILE A 65 1.52 14.50 -23.85
CA ILE A 65 0.12 14.08 -23.70
C ILE A 65 -0.38 14.44 -22.29
N PRO A 66 -1.68 14.70 -22.10
CA PRO A 66 -2.21 15.06 -20.79
C PRO A 66 -2.13 13.87 -19.83
N ASP A 67 -1.77 14.14 -18.58
CA ASP A 67 -1.67 13.13 -17.51
C ASP A 67 -3.02 12.80 -16.84
N GLY A 68 -4.08 13.53 -17.21
CA GLY A 68 -5.41 13.38 -16.63
C GLY A 68 -5.61 14.10 -15.30
N LEU A 69 -4.60 14.82 -14.80
CA LEU A 69 -4.69 15.58 -13.56
C LEU A 69 -5.02 17.05 -13.83
N LEU A 70 -5.90 17.62 -13.04
CA LEU A 70 -6.26 19.03 -13.08
C LEU A 70 -5.08 19.94 -12.67
N PRO A 71 -5.11 21.22 -13.08
CA PRO A 71 -4.19 22.22 -12.54
C PRO A 71 -4.30 22.30 -11.02
N GLY A 72 -3.18 22.09 -10.32
CA GLY A 72 -3.11 22.16 -8.85
C GLY A 72 -3.21 20.82 -8.12
N GLU A 73 -3.55 19.72 -8.80
CA GLU A 73 -3.51 18.38 -8.20
C GLU A 73 -2.06 17.91 -7.94
N ASP A 74 -1.87 17.21 -6.82
CA ASP A 74 -0.55 16.78 -6.34
C ASP A 74 0.00 15.61 -7.16
N ARG A 75 0.90 15.96 -8.09
CA ARG A 75 1.62 15.02 -8.94
C ARG A 75 2.67 14.18 -8.19
N ASN A 76 2.89 14.40 -6.90
CA ASN A 76 3.69 13.51 -6.04
C ASN A 76 2.86 12.37 -5.41
N ASN A 77 1.53 12.41 -5.53
CA ASN A 77 0.67 11.33 -5.09
C ASN A 77 0.62 10.23 -6.15
N LEU A 78 1.35 9.14 -5.89
CA LEU A 78 1.44 7.97 -6.78
C LEU A 78 0.07 7.36 -7.14
N GLY A 79 -0.88 7.34 -6.19
CA GLY A 79 -2.22 6.78 -6.43
C GLY A 79 -3.03 7.63 -7.42
N LEU A 80 -3.05 8.95 -7.22
CA LEU A 80 -3.72 9.88 -8.13
C LEU A 80 -3.08 9.85 -9.53
N MET A 81 -1.75 9.78 -9.60
CA MET A 81 -1.01 9.68 -10.86
C MET A 81 -1.36 8.39 -11.61
N ALA A 82 -1.37 7.24 -10.91
CA ALA A 82 -1.75 5.96 -11.52
C ALA A 82 -3.19 5.97 -12.07
N GLU A 83 -4.12 6.59 -11.34
CA GLU A 83 -5.51 6.75 -11.78
C GLU A 83 -5.61 7.69 -12.99
N GLY A 84 -4.93 8.83 -12.97
CA GLY A 84 -4.91 9.79 -14.08
C GLY A 84 -4.38 9.17 -15.36
N PHE A 85 -3.23 8.48 -15.29
CA PHE A 85 -2.63 7.84 -16.46
C PHE A 85 -3.53 6.77 -17.05
N THR A 86 -4.09 5.90 -16.21
CA THR A 86 -4.91 4.78 -16.68
C THR A 86 -6.23 5.23 -17.31
N LYS A 87 -6.76 6.40 -16.90
CA LYS A 87 -8.00 6.96 -17.46
C LYS A 87 -7.78 7.84 -18.69
N ALA A 88 -6.79 8.74 -18.67
CA ALA A 88 -6.66 9.79 -19.68
C ALA A 88 -5.67 9.44 -20.79
N MET A 89 -4.49 8.93 -20.45
CA MET A 89 -3.40 8.76 -21.43
C MET A 89 -3.63 7.72 -22.54
N PRO A 90 -4.41 6.63 -22.35
CA PRO A 90 -4.61 5.61 -23.39
C PRO A 90 -5.07 6.14 -24.73
N GLY A 91 -6.10 7.01 -24.74
CA GLY A 91 -6.64 7.57 -25.98
C GLY A 91 -5.63 8.45 -26.70
N HIS A 92 -4.92 9.30 -25.95
CA HIS A 92 -3.90 10.19 -26.50
C HIS A 92 -2.67 9.43 -27.04
N LEU A 93 -2.26 8.35 -26.37
CA LEU A 93 -1.17 7.51 -26.86
C LEU A 93 -1.56 6.79 -28.15
N GLU A 94 -2.78 6.26 -28.24
CA GLU A 94 -3.29 5.60 -29.44
C GLU A 94 -3.36 6.58 -30.63
N GLU A 95 -3.87 7.79 -30.39
CA GLU A 95 -3.92 8.86 -31.38
C GLU A 95 -2.54 9.29 -31.86
N LEU A 96 -1.59 9.52 -30.94
CA LEU A 96 -0.21 9.88 -31.27
C LEU A 96 0.45 8.84 -32.19
N ILE A 97 0.27 7.54 -31.90
CA ILE A 97 0.82 6.46 -32.73
C ILE A 97 0.16 6.44 -34.11
N ARG A 98 -1.17 6.61 -34.16
CA ARG A 98 -1.94 6.61 -35.41
C ARG A 98 -1.51 7.78 -36.32
N GLU A 99 -1.55 9.01 -35.81
CA GLU A 99 -1.22 10.21 -36.58
C GLU A 99 0.21 10.20 -37.11
N ASN A 100 1.16 9.69 -36.32
CA ASN A 100 2.53 9.56 -36.79
C ASN A 100 2.64 8.53 -37.92
N ASN A 101 1.93 7.40 -37.82
CA ASN A 101 2.04 6.31 -38.79
C ASN A 101 1.30 6.59 -40.11
N GLU A 102 0.24 7.39 -40.09
CA GLU A 102 -0.48 7.82 -41.30
C GLU A 102 0.37 8.69 -42.23
N LYS A 103 1.40 9.38 -41.71
CA LYS A 103 2.32 10.21 -42.50
C LYS A 103 3.29 9.39 -43.38
N GLY A 104 3.31 8.06 -43.27
CA GLY A 104 3.93 7.12 -44.22
C GLY A 104 5.46 7.02 -44.21
N GLU A 105 6.20 8.10 -43.93
CA GLU A 105 7.67 8.11 -44.05
C GLU A 105 8.40 7.59 -42.79
N ASP A 106 7.84 7.79 -41.59
CA ASP A 106 8.51 7.52 -40.31
C ASP A 106 7.63 6.76 -39.31
N THR A 107 7.18 5.57 -39.70
CA THR A 107 6.30 4.72 -38.88
C THR A 107 6.98 4.26 -37.58
N ILE A 108 6.32 4.49 -36.44
CA ILE A 108 6.70 3.98 -35.12
C ILE A 108 6.60 2.46 -35.15
N LYS A 109 7.73 1.77 -34.96
CA LYS A 109 7.82 0.31 -34.94
C LYS A 109 8.09 -0.25 -33.55
N TRP A 110 8.51 0.59 -32.61
CA TRP A 110 8.84 0.22 -31.24
C TRP A 110 8.26 1.22 -30.26
N LEU A 111 7.68 0.69 -29.17
CA LEU A 111 7.43 1.39 -27.93
C LEU A 111 8.44 0.87 -26.90
N ILE A 112 9.30 1.75 -26.39
CA ILE A 112 10.06 1.48 -25.17
C ILE A 112 9.37 2.24 -24.05
N ALA A 113 8.78 1.51 -23.13
CA ALA A 113 7.99 2.10 -22.05
C ALA A 113 8.52 1.65 -20.70
N ASP A 114 8.45 2.55 -19.72
CA ASP A 114 8.72 2.22 -18.33
C ASP A 114 7.78 1.10 -17.87
N GLN A 115 8.28 0.17 -17.05
CA GLN A 115 7.48 -0.94 -16.53
C GLN A 115 6.19 -0.46 -15.83
N THR A 116 6.26 0.66 -15.11
CA THR A 116 5.10 1.23 -14.40
C THR A 116 4.05 1.80 -15.35
N MET A 117 4.42 2.03 -16.63
CA MET A 117 3.53 2.44 -17.73
C MET A 117 3.00 1.24 -18.52
N GLY A 118 2.94 0.06 -17.90
CA GLY A 118 2.49 -1.20 -18.53
C GLY A 118 1.07 -1.17 -19.13
N TRP A 119 0.23 -0.21 -18.71
CA TRP A 119 -1.07 0.07 -19.34
C TRP A 119 -0.96 0.41 -20.83
N SER A 120 0.20 0.86 -21.30
CA SER A 120 0.46 1.19 -22.71
C SER A 120 0.67 -0.05 -23.60
N PHE A 121 1.01 -1.21 -23.02
CA PHE A 121 1.39 -2.39 -23.78
C PHE A 121 0.24 -2.98 -24.62
N PRO A 122 -1.00 -3.09 -24.10
CA PRO A 122 -2.13 -3.51 -24.92
C PRO A 122 -2.41 -2.58 -26.11
N ILE A 123 -2.18 -1.27 -25.95
CA ILE A 123 -2.37 -0.26 -27.00
C ILE A 123 -1.32 -0.44 -28.10
N ALA A 124 -0.04 -0.55 -27.72
CA ALA A 124 1.03 -0.82 -28.68
C ALA A 124 0.78 -2.12 -29.46
N LYS A 125 0.35 -3.19 -28.78
CA LYS A 125 0.01 -4.46 -29.42
C LYS A 125 -1.17 -4.32 -30.40
N LYS A 126 -2.23 -3.60 -30.01
CA LYS A 126 -3.37 -3.26 -30.90
C LYS A 126 -2.92 -2.52 -32.16
N MET A 127 -1.95 -1.63 -32.02
CA MET A 127 -1.41 -0.80 -33.10
C MET A 127 -0.30 -1.48 -33.93
N GLY A 128 0.01 -2.76 -33.67
CA GLY A 128 1.08 -3.47 -34.37
C GLY A 128 2.50 -2.98 -34.05
N VAL A 129 2.66 -2.25 -32.94
CA VAL A 129 3.94 -1.71 -32.46
C VAL A 129 4.62 -2.74 -31.54
N ARG A 130 5.92 -3.00 -31.75
CA ARG A 130 6.70 -3.90 -30.88
C ARG A 130 7.01 -3.22 -29.56
N ILE A 131 7.13 -3.99 -28.48
CA ILE A 131 7.25 -3.46 -27.13
C ILE A 131 8.58 -3.90 -26.53
N ALA A 132 9.28 -2.95 -25.90
CA ALA A 132 10.34 -3.24 -24.95
C ALA A 132 10.00 -2.56 -23.62
N CYS A 133 10.15 -3.30 -22.53
CA CYS A 133 9.94 -2.79 -21.17
C CYS A 133 11.27 -2.27 -20.63
N PHE A 134 11.27 -1.08 -20.04
CA PHE A 134 12.43 -0.48 -19.39
C PHE A 134 12.22 -0.42 -17.87
N TRP A 135 13.23 -0.83 -17.11
CA TRP A 135 13.25 -0.76 -15.66
C TRP A 135 14.47 0.05 -15.22
N PRO A 136 14.29 1.27 -14.67
CA PRO A 136 15.41 2.13 -14.32
C PRO A 136 16.15 1.72 -13.04
N ALA A 137 15.57 0.84 -12.22
CA ALA A 137 16.18 0.42 -10.96
C ALA A 137 17.03 -0.87 -11.11
N SER A 138 17.58 -1.35 -10.00
CA SER A 138 18.40 -2.57 -10.02
C SER A 138 17.60 -3.81 -10.42
N THR A 139 18.29 -4.80 -11.01
CA THR A 139 17.72 -6.14 -11.29
C THR A 139 17.23 -6.82 -10.02
N ALA A 140 17.86 -6.56 -8.86
CA ALA A 140 17.41 -7.09 -7.57
C ALA A 140 16.00 -6.57 -7.22
N CYS A 141 15.74 -5.26 -7.40
CA CYS A 141 14.40 -4.69 -7.18
C CYS A 141 13.37 -5.28 -8.14
N LEU A 142 13.70 -5.39 -9.43
CA LEU A 142 12.81 -6.01 -10.42
C LEU A 142 12.49 -7.47 -10.04
N THR A 143 13.52 -8.22 -9.66
CA THR A 143 13.38 -9.62 -9.25
C THR A 143 12.47 -9.73 -8.04
N ILE A 144 12.64 -8.89 -7.01
CA ILE A 144 11.75 -8.86 -5.84
C ILE A 144 10.31 -8.58 -6.27
N MET A 145 10.06 -7.59 -7.13
CA MET A 145 8.72 -7.28 -7.62
C MET A 145 8.09 -8.43 -8.40
N MET A 146 8.85 -9.06 -9.30
CA MET A 146 8.37 -10.23 -10.05
C MET A 146 8.15 -11.44 -9.16
N LEU A 147 8.87 -11.52 -8.04
CA LEU A 147 8.69 -12.55 -7.02
C LEU A 147 7.57 -12.23 -6.05
N ILE A 148 6.94 -11.04 -6.04
CA ILE A 148 5.84 -10.72 -5.10
C ILE A 148 4.80 -11.85 -5.01
N PRO A 149 4.27 -12.41 -6.11
CA PRO A 149 3.34 -13.53 -6.03
C PRO A 149 3.92 -14.77 -5.34
N LYS A 150 5.21 -15.07 -5.56
CA LYS A 150 5.91 -16.18 -4.89
C LYS A 150 6.27 -15.86 -3.44
N LEU A 151 6.57 -14.60 -3.13
CA LEU A 151 6.80 -14.13 -1.77
C LEU A 151 5.50 -14.19 -0.97
N ILE A 152 4.36 -13.93 -1.62
CA ILE A 152 3.02 -14.17 -1.09
C ILE A 152 2.77 -15.67 -0.90
N GLU A 153 3.00 -16.49 -1.92
CA GLU A 153 2.86 -17.96 -1.87
C GLU A 153 3.71 -18.59 -0.76
N HIS A 154 4.93 -18.08 -0.58
CA HIS A 154 5.87 -18.54 0.45
C HIS A 154 5.68 -17.83 1.80
N GLY A 155 4.69 -16.95 1.95
CA GLY A 155 4.37 -16.26 3.21
C GLY A 155 5.41 -15.24 3.68
N VAL A 156 6.34 -14.82 2.81
CA VAL A 156 7.29 -13.72 3.06
C VAL A 156 6.59 -12.35 2.97
N LEU A 157 5.56 -12.24 2.12
CA LEU A 157 4.64 -11.10 2.02
C LEU A 157 3.21 -11.60 2.27
N ASP A 158 2.34 -10.75 2.82
CA ASP A 158 0.92 -11.11 2.98
C ASP A 158 0.07 -10.50 1.87
N GLU A 159 -0.65 -11.36 1.12
CA GLU A 159 -1.66 -10.96 0.14
C GLU A 159 -2.83 -10.18 0.78
N LYS A 160 -3.06 -10.41 2.07
CA LYS A 160 -4.26 -10.01 2.83
C LYS A 160 -4.00 -8.90 3.86
N GLY A 161 -2.86 -8.22 3.77
CA GLY A 161 -2.36 -7.29 4.79
C GLY A 161 -3.36 -6.22 5.22
N GLY A 162 -3.81 -6.28 6.47
CA GLY A 162 -4.59 -5.21 7.10
C GLY A 162 -3.70 -4.12 7.69
N ALA A 163 -4.19 -2.90 7.79
CA ALA A 163 -3.46 -1.75 8.35
C ALA A 163 -2.95 -1.96 9.79
N CYS A 164 -3.45 -2.97 10.52
CA CYS A 164 -2.91 -3.32 11.84
C CYS A 164 -1.64 -4.17 11.81
N GLY A 165 -1.25 -4.72 10.65
CA GLY A 165 -0.03 -5.50 10.48
C GLY A 165 -0.13 -6.98 10.87
N TYR A 166 -1.33 -7.49 11.18
CA TYR A 166 -1.51 -8.85 11.68
C TYR A 166 -1.22 -9.98 10.68
N GLY A 167 -1.04 -9.68 9.39
CA GLY A 167 -0.90 -10.72 8.38
C GLY A 167 -2.21 -11.48 8.15
N ASP A 168 -2.12 -12.79 7.84
CA ASP A 168 -3.30 -13.64 7.63
C ASP A 168 -4.11 -13.80 8.93
N LEU A 169 -5.27 -13.15 8.97
CA LEU A 169 -6.17 -13.12 10.13
C LEU A 169 -6.69 -14.50 10.55
N ASN A 170 -6.78 -15.48 9.65
CA ASN A 170 -7.19 -16.85 10.02
C ASN A 170 -6.04 -17.55 10.73
N GLN A 171 -4.81 -17.44 10.22
CA GLN A 171 -3.63 -18.03 10.86
C GLN A 171 -3.37 -17.41 12.23
N GLN A 172 -3.60 -16.10 12.38
CA GLN A 172 -3.44 -15.42 13.66
C GLN A 172 -4.61 -15.59 14.65
N GLY A 173 -5.68 -16.31 14.25
CA GLY A 173 -6.81 -16.62 15.13
C GLY A 173 -7.85 -15.51 15.30
N TYR A 174 -7.82 -14.46 14.47
CA TYR A 174 -8.89 -13.46 14.40
C TYR A 174 -10.08 -13.95 13.56
N GLY A 175 -9.81 -14.77 12.54
CA GLY A 175 -10.81 -15.31 11.63
C GLY A 175 -11.57 -14.21 10.88
N LEU A 176 -12.88 -14.40 10.71
CA LEU A 176 -13.75 -13.50 9.98
C LEU A 176 -14.48 -12.48 10.88
N GLN A 177 -14.32 -12.57 12.21
CA GLN A 177 -14.98 -11.69 13.18
C GLN A 177 -14.24 -10.35 13.30
N THR A 178 -14.15 -9.63 12.18
CA THR A 178 -13.27 -8.47 12.05
C THR A 178 -13.93 -7.31 11.31
N ALA A 179 -13.37 -6.12 11.48
CA ALA A 179 -13.80 -4.91 10.80
C ALA A 179 -12.62 -4.00 10.46
N ALA A 180 -12.74 -3.27 9.35
CA ALA A 180 -11.94 -2.07 9.12
C ALA A 180 -12.63 -0.87 9.77
N LEU A 181 -11.86 -0.03 10.46
CA LEU A 181 -12.38 1.13 11.17
C LEU A 181 -12.21 2.40 10.34
N SER A 182 -13.22 3.28 10.34
CA SER A 182 -13.08 4.62 9.76
C SER A 182 -12.02 5.46 10.47
N THR A 183 -11.58 6.56 9.86
CA THR A 183 -10.60 7.48 10.46
C THR A 183 -10.99 7.94 11.87
N ALA A 184 -12.29 8.18 12.12
CA ALA A 184 -12.79 8.61 13.43
C ALA A 184 -12.69 7.53 14.53
N LEU A 185 -12.48 6.27 14.15
CA LEU A 185 -12.38 5.13 15.07
C LEU A 185 -10.96 4.52 15.10
N PHE A 186 -10.24 4.54 13.97
CA PHE A 186 -8.94 3.86 13.83
C PHE A 186 -7.82 4.52 14.64
N ASN A 187 -7.89 5.83 14.85
CA ASN A 187 -6.95 6.62 15.65
C ASN A 187 -5.46 6.33 15.32
N ASN A 188 -5.11 6.44 14.03
CA ASN A 188 -3.77 6.16 13.51
C ASN A 188 -3.20 4.80 13.94
N GLY A 189 -4.05 3.77 13.99
CA GLY A 189 -3.68 2.41 14.37
C GLY A 189 -3.72 2.14 15.87
N SER A 190 -3.94 3.15 16.71
CA SER A 190 -4.00 2.97 18.17
C SER A 190 -5.20 2.15 18.64
N THR A 191 -6.20 1.93 17.78
CA THR A 191 -7.38 1.09 18.07
C THR A 191 -7.22 -0.34 17.51
N CYS A 192 -6.07 -0.67 16.93
CA CYS A 192 -5.81 -2.03 16.43
C CYS A 192 -5.91 -3.06 17.57
N GLY A 193 -6.58 -4.18 17.32
CA GLY A 193 -6.80 -5.23 18.33
C GLY A 193 -7.98 -5.01 19.27
N ALA A 194 -8.55 -3.80 19.32
CA ALA A 194 -9.74 -3.52 20.11
C ALA A 194 -10.96 -4.36 19.71
N CYS A 195 -11.75 -4.79 20.69
CA CYS A 195 -12.99 -5.54 20.45
C CYS A 195 -14.23 -4.67 20.68
N PHE A 196 -15.24 -4.91 19.82
CA PHE A 196 -16.50 -4.19 19.83
C PHE A 196 -17.67 -5.15 19.75
N GLU A 197 -18.75 -4.82 20.45
CA GLU A 197 -20.07 -5.38 20.18
C GLU A 197 -20.86 -4.39 19.32
N LEU A 198 -21.47 -4.88 18.24
CA LEU A 198 -22.29 -4.09 17.33
C LEU A 198 -23.68 -4.69 17.19
N GLN A 199 -24.69 -3.82 17.09
CA GLN A 199 -26.07 -4.18 16.82
C GLN A 199 -26.66 -3.22 15.79
N CYS A 200 -27.30 -3.76 14.75
CA CYS A 200 -28.10 -2.93 13.83
C CYS A 200 -29.27 -2.32 14.60
N TYR A 201 -29.46 -1.01 14.50
CA TYR A 201 -30.50 -0.29 15.25
C TYR A 201 -31.39 0.54 14.34
N ASN A 202 -32.61 0.83 14.79
CA ASN A 202 -33.48 1.84 14.17
C ASN A 202 -33.77 1.64 12.66
N SER A 203 -33.81 0.38 12.20
CA SER A 203 -34.32 0.02 10.87
C SER A 203 -35.08 -1.30 10.92
N THR A 204 -36.40 -1.24 10.89
CA THR A 204 -37.25 -2.45 10.86
C THR A 204 -37.14 -3.21 9.55
N GLN A 205 -36.84 -2.51 8.44
CA GLN A 205 -36.65 -3.10 7.12
C GLN A 205 -35.35 -3.92 7.05
N TRP A 206 -34.25 -3.37 7.55
CA TRP A 206 -32.92 -3.95 7.32
C TRP A 206 -32.36 -4.73 8.50
N CYS A 207 -32.64 -4.34 9.75
CA CYS A 207 -31.99 -4.96 10.90
C CYS A 207 -32.55 -6.34 11.23
N SER A 208 -31.63 -7.29 11.44
CA SER A 208 -31.92 -8.56 12.09
C SER A 208 -31.75 -8.43 13.61
N PRO A 209 -32.52 -9.18 14.43
CA PRO A 209 -32.31 -9.23 15.87
C PRO A 209 -30.93 -9.79 16.23
N GLY A 210 -30.34 -9.28 17.32
CA GLY A 210 -29.07 -9.75 17.86
C GLY A 210 -27.92 -8.76 17.74
N SER A 211 -26.76 -9.15 18.26
CA SER A 211 -25.51 -8.42 18.17
C SER A 211 -24.40 -9.33 17.65
N ILE A 212 -23.32 -8.72 17.19
CA ILE A 212 -22.08 -9.38 16.80
C ILE A 212 -20.91 -8.83 17.59
N GLN A 213 -19.87 -9.64 17.74
CA GLN A 213 -18.59 -9.22 18.28
C GLN A 213 -17.56 -9.22 17.17
N ILE A 214 -16.74 -8.18 17.12
CA ILE A 214 -15.66 -8.04 16.13
C ILE A 214 -14.38 -7.57 16.80
N THR A 215 -13.25 -7.86 16.15
CA THR A 215 -11.95 -7.25 16.44
C THR A 215 -11.59 -6.23 15.34
N ALA A 216 -11.06 -5.08 15.74
CA ALA A 216 -10.50 -4.09 14.81
C ALA A 216 -9.16 -4.60 14.26
N THR A 217 -9.10 -4.84 12.95
CA THR A 217 -7.89 -5.40 12.30
C THR A 217 -7.45 -4.63 11.07
N ASN A 218 -8.20 -3.62 10.65
CA ASN A 218 -7.89 -2.85 9.45
C ASN A 218 -8.39 -1.41 9.53
N PHE A 219 -8.05 -0.62 8.53
CA PHE A 219 -8.43 0.77 8.35
C PHE A 219 -9.32 0.90 7.11
N CYS A 220 -10.47 1.55 7.25
CA CYS A 220 -11.28 1.98 6.12
C CYS A 220 -10.87 3.41 5.74
N PRO A 221 -10.16 3.61 4.62
CA PRO A 221 -9.70 4.92 4.21
C PRO A 221 -10.88 5.84 3.82
N PRO A 222 -10.78 7.15 4.10
CA PRO A 222 -11.80 8.11 3.72
C PRO A 222 -11.81 8.38 2.21
N ASP A 223 -12.99 8.56 1.63
CA ASP A 223 -13.21 9.08 0.28
C ASP A 223 -13.72 10.51 0.39
N LEU A 224 -12.79 11.47 0.53
CA LEU A 224 -13.11 12.89 0.73
C LEU A 224 -13.76 13.56 -0.50
N SER A 225 -13.82 12.86 -1.64
CA SER A 225 -14.56 13.33 -2.81
C SER A 225 -16.08 13.20 -2.64
N LYS A 226 -16.53 12.46 -1.63
CA LYS A 226 -17.95 12.20 -1.36
C LYS A 226 -18.39 12.69 0.02
N PRO A 227 -19.67 13.08 0.17
CA PRO A 227 -20.24 13.41 1.47
C PRO A 227 -20.19 12.23 2.45
N SER A 228 -20.00 12.53 3.74
CA SER A 228 -19.90 11.51 4.82
C SER A 228 -21.19 10.70 5.04
N ASP A 229 -22.30 11.17 4.50
CA ASP A 229 -23.63 10.58 4.52
C ASP A 229 -24.09 10.07 3.15
N ASN A 230 -23.24 10.16 2.13
CA ASN A 230 -23.54 9.69 0.79
C ASN A 230 -22.27 9.25 0.04
N GLY A 231 -21.82 8.03 0.34
CA GLY A 231 -20.69 7.38 -0.33
C GLY A 231 -19.32 7.58 0.34
N GLY A 232 -19.15 8.63 1.15
CA GLY A 232 -17.96 8.87 1.97
C GLY A 232 -18.06 8.26 3.38
N TRP A 233 -18.54 7.03 3.53
CA TRP A 233 -18.96 6.47 4.82
C TRP A 233 -17.85 6.40 5.88
N CYS A 234 -16.58 6.32 5.45
CA CYS A 234 -15.41 6.29 6.33
C CYS A 234 -14.81 7.68 6.61
N ASN A 235 -15.44 8.75 6.11
CA ASN A 235 -14.97 10.12 6.31
C ASN A 235 -15.18 10.59 7.75
N PRO A 236 -14.23 11.33 8.34
CA PRO A 236 -14.48 12.08 9.57
C PRO A 236 -15.68 13.05 9.40
N PRO A 237 -16.45 13.32 10.48
CA PRO A 237 -16.34 12.76 11.83
C PRO A 237 -17.08 11.42 12.01
N ARG A 238 -17.51 10.78 10.92
CA ARG A 238 -18.38 9.61 10.99
C ARG A 238 -17.63 8.40 11.55
N LYS A 239 -18.21 7.81 12.59
CA LYS A 239 -17.81 6.51 13.13
C LYS A 239 -18.44 5.42 12.25
N HIS A 240 -17.61 4.63 11.58
CA HIS A 240 -18.07 3.61 10.65
C HIS A 240 -17.19 2.36 10.76
N PHE A 241 -17.85 1.20 10.63
CA PHE A 241 -17.24 -0.12 10.63
C PHE A 241 -17.52 -0.75 9.28
N ASP A 242 -16.46 -1.03 8.53
CA ASP A 242 -16.54 -1.82 7.31
C ASP A 242 -16.35 -3.29 7.70
N LEU A 243 -17.47 -3.99 7.84
CA LEU A 243 -17.52 -5.34 8.37
C LEU A 243 -17.13 -6.34 7.30
N SER A 244 -16.49 -7.44 7.72
CA SER A 244 -16.44 -8.61 6.85
C SER A 244 -17.87 -9.05 6.48
N MET A 245 -18.06 -9.48 5.24
CA MET A 245 -19.38 -9.93 4.75
C MET A 245 -20.05 -10.97 5.68
N PRO A 246 -19.33 -12.00 6.20
CA PRO A 246 -19.90 -12.97 7.15
C PRO A 246 -20.43 -12.37 8.46
N MET A 247 -19.92 -11.20 8.85
CA MET A 247 -20.39 -10.49 10.05
C MET A 247 -21.52 -9.52 9.73
N PHE A 248 -21.44 -8.83 8.59
CA PHE A 248 -22.51 -7.93 8.14
C PHE A 248 -23.85 -8.67 8.02
N VAL A 249 -23.88 -9.82 7.35
CA VAL A 249 -25.11 -10.61 7.12
C VAL A 249 -25.73 -11.17 8.40
N LYS A 250 -25.02 -11.16 9.53
CA LYS A 250 -25.59 -11.59 10.83
C LYS A 250 -26.48 -10.52 11.47
N ILE A 251 -26.27 -9.24 11.15
CA ILE A 251 -27.03 -8.12 11.73
C ILE A 251 -28.05 -7.51 10.78
N VAL A 252 -28.13 -8.00 9.54
CA VAL A 252 -29.12 -7.55 8.54
C VAL A 252 -29.98 -8.68 8.03
N LYS A 253 -31.19 -8.36 7.53
CA LYS A 253 -32.12 -9.31 6.92
C LYS A 253 -31.76 -9.60 5.46
N ASP A 254 -31.19 -8.60 4.79
CA ASP A 254 -30.80 -8.63 3.39
C ASP A 254 -29.48 -7.87 3.23
N TYR A 255 -28.50 -8.51 2.60
CA TYR A 255 -27.18 -7.92 2.38
C TYR A 255 -27.22 -6.73 1.40
N HIS A 256 -28.25 -6.64 0.56
CA HIS A 256 -28.44 -5.50 -0.34
C HIS A 256 -28.75 -4.19 0.39
N ALA A 257 -29.00 -4.23 1.70
CA ALA A 257 -29.05 -3.02 2.52
C ALA A 257 -27.82 -2.13 2.29
N GLY A 258 -26.65 -2.76 2.09
CA GLY A 258 -25.36 -2.13 1.82
C GLY A 258 -24.80 -1.38 3.03
N ILE A 259 -25.57 -0.46 3.59
CA ILE A 259 -25.27 0.28 4.82
C ILE A 259 -26.44 0.24 5.78
N VAL A 260 -26.13 -0.02 7.05
CA VAL A 260 -27.11 0.06 8.13
C VAL A 260 -26.56 0.87 9.31
N PRO A 261 -27.43 1.61 10.01
CA PRO A 261 -27.06 2.26 11.26
C PRO A 261 -26.81 1.20 12.35
N VAL A 262 -25.70 1.34 13.09
CA VAL A 262 -25.32 0.44 14.19
C VAL A 262 -25.14 1.20 15.50
N GLN A 263 -25.59 0.60 16.59
CA GLN A 263 -25.15 0.92 17.95
C GLN A 263 -23.95 0.03 18.27
N PHE A 264 -22.97 0.56 18.99
CA PHE A 264 -21.78 -0.20 19.32
C PHE A 264 -21.22 0.22 20.68
N ARG A 265 -20.47 -0.70 21.30
CA ARG A 265 -19.68 -0.45 22.52
C ARG A 265 -18.39 -1.24 22.50
N ARG A 266 -17.38 -0.75 23.23
CA ARG A 266 -16.16 -1.52 23.51
C ARG A 266 -16.51 -2.69 24.43
N ILE A 267 -15.89 -3.84 24.18
CA ILE A 267 -15.99 -5.03 25.02
C ILE A 267 -14.59 -5.59 25.28
N PRO A 268 -14.37 -6.32 26.38
CA PRO A 268 -13.13 -7.06 26.57
C PRO A 268 -12.93 -8.10 25.47
N CYS A 269 -11.72 -8.15 24.92
CA CYS A 269 -11.29 -9.17 23.97
C CYS A 269 -11.03 -10.50 24.69
N VAL A 270 -11.68 -11.56 24.22
CA VAL A 270 -11.40 -12.94 24.64
C VAL A 270 -10.44 -13.57 23.63
N LYS A 271 -9.27 -14.02 24.09
CA LYS A 271 -8.23 -14.66 23.28
C LYS A 271 -7.78 -15.97 23.92
N GLN A 272 -7.40 -16.94 23.08
CA GLN A 272 -6.81 -18.19 23.54
C GLN A 272 -5.27 -18.10 23.48
N GLY A 273 -4.62 -18.59 24.54
CA GLY A 273 -3.16 -18.48 24.70
C GLY A 273 -2.72 -17.08 25.13
N GLY A 274 -1.40 -16.88 25.23
CA GLY A 274 -0.83 -15.60 25.61
C GLY A 274 -0.59 -14.66 24.45
N ILE A 275 -0.07 -13.47 24.79
CA ILE A 275 0.36 -12.45 23.82
C ILE A 275 1.45 -13.03 22.91
N ARG A 276 1.43 -12.68 21.63
CA ARG A 276 2.39 -13.14 20.63
C ARG A 276 3.24 -11.99 20.11
N PHE A 277 4.53 -12.29 19.94
CA PHE A 277 5.57 -11.36 19.49
C PHE A 277 6.23 -11.94 18.25
N THR A 278 6.01 -11.34 17.08
CA THR A 278 6.71 -11.72 15.86
C THR A 278 7.88 -10.80 15.62
N MET A 279 9.09 -11.37 15.60
CA MET A 279 10.34 -10.64 15.44
C MET A 279 10.58 -10.32 13.96
N GLN A 280 10.78 -9.06 13.62
CA GLN A 280 11.02 -8.54 12.28
C GLN A 280 12.11 -7.45 12.31
N GLY A 281 12.49 -6.92 11.15
CA GLY A 281 13.49 -5.84 11.04
C GLY A 281 14.89 -6.37 10.73
N ASN A 282 15.90 -5.76 11.34
CA ASN A 282 17.31 -6.08 11.12
C ASN A 282 18.14 -5.90 12.42
N PRO A 283 19.42 -6.33 12.46
CA PRO A 283 20.21 -6.33 13.70
C PRO A 283 20.36 -4.97 14.41
N ASN A 284 20.21 -3.85 13.69
CA ASN A 284 20.33 -2.50 14.26
C ASN A 284 18.97 -1.87 14.62
N SER A 285 17.88 -2.45 14.14
CA SER A 285 16.53 -1.94 14.34
C SER A 285 15.56 -3.10 14.34
N ILE A 286 15.10 -3.47 15.53
CA ILE A 286 14.09 -4.52 15.68
C ILE A 286 12.71 -3.91 15.46
N LEU A 287 11.87 -4.66 14.74
CA LEU A 287 10.44 -4.41 14.56
C LEU A 287 9.71 -5.61 15.16
N VAL A 288 8.71 -5.39 15.98
CA VAL A 288 7.98 -6.45 16.68
C VAL A 288 6.49 -6.24 16.45
N LEU A 289 5.86 -7.22 15.80
CA LEU A 289 4.41 -7.27 15.74
C LEU A 289 3.89 -7.88 17.04
N VAL A 290 3.07 -7.12 17.76
CA VAL A 290 2.42 -7.58 19.01
C VAL A 290 0.95 -7.87 18.73
N TYR A 291 0.50 -9.08 19.04
CA TYR A 291 -0.88 -9.50 18.74
C TYR A 291 -1.39 -10.57 19.69
N ASN A 292 -2.65 -11.01 19.49
CA ASN A 292 -3.35 -11.93 20.40
C ASN A 292 -3.54 -11.38 21.84
N VAL A 293 -3.71 -10.06 21.96
CA VAL A 293 -3.90 -9.37 23.23
C VAL A 293 -5.37 -9.48 23.68
N ALA A 294 -5.59 -10.00 24.89
CA ALA A 294 -6.90 -10.05 25.55
C ALA A 294 -7.20 -8.73 26.29
N GLY A 295 -8.31 -8.68 27.04
CA GLY A 295 -8.64 -7.48 27.83
C GLY A 295 -9.02 -6.30 26.93
N ALA A 296 -8.36 -5.16 27.03
CA ALA A 296 -8.70 -4.01 26.19
C ALA A 296 -8.44 -4.27 24.68
N GLY A 297 -7.49 -5.14 24.37
CA GLY A 297 -7.12 -5.56 23.01
C GLY A 297 -6.16 -4.62 22.30
N ASP A 298 -6.29 -3.31 22.50
CA ASP A 298 -5.42 -2.28 21.95
C ASP A 298 -4.39 -1.76 22.97
N LEU A 299 -3.25 -1.33 22.45
CA LEU A 299 -2.06 -1.01 23.24
C LEU A 299 -1.81 0.49 23.34
N THR A 300 -1.19 0.93 24.43
CA THR A 300 -0.71 2.31 24.61
C THR A 300 0.81 2.40 24.68
N ALA A 301 1.47 1.37 25.22
CA ALA A 301 2.91 1.30 25.32
C ALA A 301 3.40 -0.15 25.19
N VAL A 302 4.58 -0.31 24.58
CA VAL A 302 5.33 -1.57 24.58
C VAL A 302 6.78 -1.24 24.89
N SER A 303 7.39 -2.03 25.77
CA SER A 303 8.81 -1.94 26.10
C SER A 303 9.48 -3.30 25.91
N VAL A 304 10.75 -3.28 25.54
CA VAL A 304 11.59 -4.47 25.35
C VAL A 304 12.81 -4.40 26.24
N LYS A 305 13.23 -5.53 26.80
CA LYS A 305 14.44 -5.68 27.62
C LYS A 305 15.23 -6.85 27.08
N GLY A 306 16.49 -6.63 26.70
CA GLY A 306 17.44 -7.70 26.43
C GLY A 306 18.07 -8.19 27.74
N SER A 307 18.59 -9.41 27.74
CA SER A 307 19.28 -9.99 28.90
C SER A 307 20.44 -9.14 29.45
N ASN A 308 21.00 -8.23 28.64
CA ASN A 308 22.09 -7.32 29.02
C ASN A 308 21.70 -5.83 28.92
N THR A 309 20.41 -5.49 28.90
CA THR A 309 19.93 -4.10 28.83
C THR A 309 18.92 -3.80 29.93
N ASP A 310 18.69 -2.52 30.22
CA ASP A 310 17.49 -2.09 30.92
C ASP A 310 16.26 -2.14 29.99
N TRP A 311 15.08 -1.82 30.54
CA TRP A 311 13.85 -1.65 29.75
C TRP A 311 13.97 -0.49 28.76
N ILE A 312 13.67 -0.77 27.50
CA ILE A 312 13.73 0.18 26.39
C ILE A 312 12.31 0.39 25.89
N GLN A 313 11.81 1.63 26.00
CA GLN A 313 10.52 2.01 25.44
C GLN A 313 10.55 1.90 23.91
N MET A 314 9.63 1.14 23.34
CA MET A 314 9.47 1.02 21.89
C MET A 314 8.57 2.15 21.36
N SER A 315 8.79 2.55 20.11
CA SER A 315 7.90 3.45 19.38
C SER A 315 6.95 2.66 18.49
N ARG A 316 5.68 3.06 18.42
CA ARG A 316 4.75 2.50 17.45
C ARG A 316 5.16 2.97 16.05
N ASN A 317 5.51 2.04 15.18
CA ASN A 317 5.82 2.34 13.78
C ASN A 317 4.51 2.56 12.99
N TRP A 318 3.66 1.54 12.95
CA TRP A 318 2.32 1.59 12.38
C TRP A 318 1.50 0.37 12.81
N GLY A 319 0.20 0.55 13.04
CA GLY A 319 -0.66 -0.52 13.55
C GLY A 319 -0.10 -1.10 14.85
N GLU A 320 0.05 -2.41 14.95
CA GLU A 320 0.70 -3.08 16.09
C GLU A 320 2.15 -3.50 15.81
N ASN A 321 2.83 -2.83 14.88
CA ASN A 321 4.27 -2.97 14.71
C ASN A 321 5.00 -1.94 15.56
N TRP A 322 5.81 -2.42 16.49
CA TRP A 322 6.57 -1.64 17.46
C TRP A 322 8.06 -1.73 17.16
N GLN A 323 8.76 -0.61 17.21
CA GLN A 323 10.16 -0.49 16.78
C GLN A 323 11.07 -0.06 17.93
N ALA A 324 12.29 -0.61 17.94
CA ALA A 324 13.39 -0.11 18.76
C ALA A 324 14.71 -0.15 17.98
N ASN A 325 15.43 0.98 17.94
CA ASN A 325 16.70 1.13 17.21
C ASN A 325 17.89 0.74 18.08
N VAL A 326 17.93 -0.53 18.47
CA VAL A 326 18.93 -1.11 19.37
C VAL A 326 19.34 -2.50 18.90
N GLN A 327 20.58 -2.89 19.19
CA GLN A 327 21.09 -4.22 18.85
C GLN A 327 20.78 -5.24 19.94
N LEU A 328 19.75 -6.05 19.70
CA LEU A 328 19.27 -7.07 20.64
C LEU A 328 19.44 -8.51 20.14
N VAL A 329 19.95 -8.69 18.92
CA VAL A 329 20.28 -10.01 18.36
C VAL A 329 21.32 -10.69 19.25
N GLY A 330 21.07 -11.95 19.60
CA GLY A 330 21.93 -12.72 20.50
C GLY A 330 21.67 -12.45 21.99
N GLN A 331 20.54 -11.82 22.35
CA GLN A 331 20.05 -11.69 23.72
C GLN A 331 18.67 -12.34 23.85
N ALA A 332 18.36 -12.89 25.03
CA ALA A 332 16.98 -13.24 25.37
C ALA A 332 16.19 -11.94 25.57
N LEU A 333 14.92 -11.90 25.13
CA LEU A 333 14.09 -10.71 25.19
C LEU A 333 12.87 -10.92 26.07
N SER A 334 12.64 -9.93 26.92
CA SER A 334 11.42 -9.75 27.70
C SER A 334 10.60 -8.58 27.14
N PHE A 335 9.29 -8.63 27.31
CA PHE A 335 8.38 -7.56 26.87
C PHE A 335 7.46 -7.10 27.99
N GLN A 336 7.25 -5.80 28.08
CA GLN A 336 6.14 -5.19 28.83
C GLN A 336 5.15 -4.62 27.83
N VAL A 337 3.88 -4.97 28.00
CA VAL A 337 2.78 -4.53 27.14
C VAL A 337 1.75 -3.84 28.01
N THR A 338 1.37 -2.61 27.67
CA THR A 338 0.37 -1.81 28.39
C THR A 338 -0.85 -1.56 27.51
N THR A 339 -2.04 -1.90 28.00
CA THR A 339 -3.32 -1.72 27.32
C THR A 339 -3.93 -0.35 27.60
N THR A 340 -4.96 0.03 26.83
CA THR A 340 -5.67 1.32 27.00
C THR A 340 -6.43 1.46 28.33
N ASP A 341 -6.71 0.36 29.03
CA ASP A 341 -7.26 0.38 30.41
C ASP A 341 -6.18 0.55 31.49
N GLY A 342 -4.92 0.80 31.10
CA GLY A 342 -3.80 1.11 32.00
C GLY A 342 -3.14 -0.12 32.64
N LYS A 343 -3.60 -1.32 32.33
CA LYS A 343 -2.97 -2.56 32.81
C LYS A 343 -1.70 -2.84 32.04
N THR A 344 -0.72 -3.44 32.70
CA THR A 344 0.54 -3.86 32.09
C THR A 344 0.78 -5.34 32.39
N VAL A 345 1.19 -6.09 31.38
CA VAL A 345 1.63 -7.48 31.49
C VAL A 345 3.10 -7.56 31.09
N GLU A 346 3.89 -8.24 31.92
CA GLU A 346 5.29 -8.54 31.66
C GLU A 346 5.44 -9.99 31.20
N SER A 347 6.24 -10.20 30.17
CA SER A 347 6.57 -11.51 29.60
C SER A 347 8.09 -11.67 29.63
N ASP A 348 8.60 -12.18 30.75
CA ASP A 348 10.04 -12.39 30.98
C ASP A 348 10.60 -13.50 30.09
N ASP A 349 11.75 -13.20 29.46
CA ASP A 349 12.54 -14.10 28.61
C ASP A 349 11.72 -14.93 27.61
N VAL A 350 10.60 -14.36 27.13
CA VAL A 350 9.66 -15.00 26.20
C VAL A 350 10.31 -15.28 24.84
N VAL A 351 11.32 -14.51 24.46
CA VAL A 351 12.13 -14.74 23.28
C VAL A 351 13.51 -15.28 23.70
N PRO A 352 13.90 -16.49 23.30
CA PRO A 352 15.18 -17.09 23.69
C PRO A 352 16.34 -16.46 22.92
N GLN A 353 17.56 -16.52 23.48
CA GLN A 353 18.76 -15.86 22.95
C GLN A 353 19.08 -16.12 21.46
N ASN A 354 18.72 -17.31 20.95
CA ASN A 354 19.03 -17.76 19.60
C ASN A 354 17.93 -17.42 18.57
N TRP A 355 17.00 -16.53 18.90
CA TRP A 355 15.92 -16.09 18.01
C TRP A 355 16.43 -15.51 16.69
N GLN A 356 15.58 -15.59 15.66
CA GLN A 356 15.83 -15.08 14.30
C GLN A 356 14.63 -14.23 13.84
N PHE A 357 14.86 -13.32 12.90
CA PHE A 357 13.78 -12.58 12.25
C PHE A 357 12.84 -13.53 11.49
N GLY A 358 11.55 -13.20 11.51
CA GLY A 358 10.45 -14.02 10.99
C GLY A 358 9.82 -14.97 12.00
N GLN A 359 10.42 -15.15 13.18
CA GLN A 359 9.90 -16.06 14.21
C GLN A 359 8.86 -15.38 15.11
N THR A 360 7.90 -16.17 15.58
CA THR A 360 6.88 -15.76 16.55
C THR A 360 7.04 -16.49 17.86
N PHE A 361 6.96 -15.75 18.97
CA PHE A 361 7.04 -16.28 20.32
C PHE A 361 5.77 -15.96 21.09
N GLN A 362 5.28 -16.92 21.88
CA GLN A 362 4.04 -16.79 22.64
C GLN A 362 4.35 -16.72 24.14
N SER A 363 3.81 -15.70 24.82
CA SER A 363 3.85 -15.60 26.27
C SER A 363 2.95 -16.62 26.95
N SER A 364 3.24 -16.94 28.22
CA SER A 364 2.31 -17.64 29.10
C SER A 364 1.23 -16.73 29.67
N GLN A 365 1.41 -15.41 29.55
CA GLN A 365 0.54 -14.39 30.13
C GLN A 365 -0.38 -13.75 29.09
N ASN A 366 -1.55 -13.31 29.56
CA ASN A 366 -2.47 -12.43 28.86
C ASN A 366 -3.24 -11.58 29.90
N PHE A 367 -4.08 -10.65 29.43
CA PHE A 367 -4.83 -9.70 30.27
C PHE A 367 -6.14 -10.23 30.85
#